data_AF-A0A0D2ZXM9-F1
#
_entry.id   AF-A0A0D2ZXM9-F1
#
_cell.length_a   1.000
_cell.length_b   1.000
_cell.length_c   1.000
_cell.angle_alpha   90.00
_cell.angle_beta   90.00
_cell.angle_gamma   90.00
#
_symmetry.space_group_name_H-M   'P 1'
#
loop_
_entity.id
_entity.type
_entity.pdbx_description
1 polymer ?
#
loop_
_entity_poly.entity_id
_entity_poly.type
_entity_poly.pdbx_seq_one_letter_code
_entity_poly.pdbx_strand_id
1 'polypeptide(L)'
;MGKILELKTQLDTKQTLEMEIQELKGKLQVMKHLGDVGTEVVDEEDEKLKKLKGEWGEEVHDAVKTALEEMDEYNPSGRYSTPELWNFEAGRKATLKEVISFISNDMKPVKRKRT
;
A
#
# COMPACT_ATOMS: atom_id res chain seq x y z
N MET A 1 -27.13 10.49 39.63
CA MET A 1 -26.94 11.43 38.51
C MET A 1 -25.72 11.11 37.63
N GLY A 2 -24.62 10.53 38.13
CA GLY A 2 -23.41 10.29 37.30
C GLY A 2 -23.56 9.25 36.17
N LYS A 3 -24.24 8.13 36.43
CA LYS A 3 -24.34 7.01 35.47
C LYS A 3 -25.09 7.35 34.17
N ILE A 4 -26.06 8.26 34.24
CA ILE A 4 -26.81 8.73 33.07
C ILE A 4 -25.93 9.61 32.18
N LEU A 5 -25.09 10.47 32.77
CA LEU A 5 -24.19 11.34 32.03
C LEU A 5 -23.14 10.52 31.28
N GLU A 6 -22.59 9.51 31.95
CA GLU A 6 -21.59 8.62 31.37
C GLU A 6 -22.14 7.76 30.23
N LEU A 7 -23.35 7.22 30.37
CA LEU A 7 -24.02 6.50 29.29
C LEU A 7 -24.27 7.38 28.06
N LYS A 8 -24.51 8.68 28.27
CA LYS A 8 -24.72 9.63 27.17
C LYS A 8 -23.43 9.90 26.42
N THR A 9 -22.32 10.09 27.13
CA THR A 9 -20.99 10.20 26.52
C THR A 9 -20.58 8.93 25.77
N GLN A 10 -20.85 7.75 26.34
CA GLN A 10 -20.59 6.48 25.65
C GLN A 10 -21.44 6.32 24.37
N LEU A 11 -22.67 6.83 24.38
CA LEU A 11 -23.52 6.82 23.20
C LEU A 11 -22.98 7.76 22.11
N ASP A 12 -22.58 8.98 22.46
CA ASP A 12 -22.05 9.98 21.52
C ASP A 12 -20.74 9.50 20.88
N THR A 13 -19.86 8.87 21.68
CA THR A 13 -18.60 8.29 21.18
C THR A 13 -18.87 7.11 20.25
N LYS A 14 -19.82 6.24 20.58
CA LYS A 14 -20.24 5.14 19.70
C LYS A 14 -20.74 5.65 18.35
N GLN A 15 -21.60 6.66 18.35
CA GLN A 15 -22.13 7.26 17.12
C GLN A 15 -21.01 7.89 16.28
N THR A 16 -20.06 8.56 16.92
CA THR A 16 -18.89 9.14 16.25
C THR A 16 -18.05 8.07 15.55
N LEU A 17 -17.75 6.97 16.24
CA LEU A 17 -16.99 5.86 15.67
C LEU A 17 -17.73 5.17 14.51
N GLU A 18 -19.06 5.03 14.61
CA GLU A 18 -19.87 4.49 13.52
C GLU A 18 -19.78 5.36 12.26
N MET A 19 -19.81 6.69 12.39
CA MET A 19 -19.61 7.60 11.26
C MET A 19 -18.21 7.47 10.66
N GLU A 20 -17.18 7.39 11.49
CA GLU A 20 -15.78 7.29 11.05
C GLU A 20 -15.53 5.96 10.31
N ILE A 21 -16.11 4.85 10.79
CA ILE A 21 -16.08 3.55 10.10
C ILE A 21 -16.77 3.64 8.74
N GLN A 22 -17.92 4.32 8.63
CA GLN A 22 -18.62 4.50 7.36
C GLN A 22 -17.79 5.33 6.37
N GLU A 23 -17.15 6.39 6.83
CA GLU A 23 -16.26 7.21 6.00
C GLU A 23 -15.06 6.39 5.48
N LEU A 24 -14.40 5.65 6.37
CA LEU A 24 -13.29 4.78 6.00
C LEU A 24 -13.71 3.70 5.00
N LYS A 25 -14.91 3.12 5.16
CA LYS A 25 -15.47 2.15 4.21
C LYS A 25 -15.72 2.79 2.85
N GLY A 26 -16.24 4.02 2.81
CA GLY A 26 -16.40 4.79 1.57
C GLY A 26 -15.07 5.06 0.88
N LYS A 27 -14.04 5.51 1.63
CA LYS A 27 -12.68 5.73 1.09
C LYS A 27 -12.08 4.45 0.50
N LEU A 28 -12.23 3.33 1.19
CA LEU A 28 -11.76 2.03 0.71
C LEU A 28 -12.47 1.59 -0.58
N GLN A 29 -13.78 1.84 -0.66
CA GLN A 29 -14.56 1.55 -1.88
C GLN A 29 -14.06 2.40 -3.05
N VAL A 30 -13.79 3.69 -2.85
CA VAL A 30 -13.23 4.58 -3.89
C VAL A 30 -11.84 4.10 -4.32
N MET A 31 -10.96 3.74 -3.36
CA MET A 31 -9.63 3.17 -3.67
C MET A 31 -9.73 1.87 -4.48
N LYS A 32 -10.71 1.01 -4.20
CA LYS A 32 -10.93 -0.23 -4.96
C LYS A 32 -11.28 0.03 -6.42
N HIS A 33 -12.11 1.03 -6.71
CA HIS A 33 -12.46 1.38 -8.10
C HIS A 33 -11.33 2.12 -8.83
N LEU A 34 -10.45 2.82 -8.09
CA LEU A 34 -9.24 3.44 -8.65
C LEU A 34 -8.13 2.41 -8.93
N GLY A 35 -8.09 1.29 -8.19
CA GLY A 35 -7.16 0.18 -8.45
C GLY A 35 -7.43 -0.54 -9.78
N ASP A 36 -8.65 -0.47 -10.31
CA ASP A 36 -9.04 -1.05 -11.61
C ASP A 36 -8.52 -0.23 -12.81
N VAL A 37 -8.01 0.98 -12.57
CA VAL A 37 -7.39 1.84 -13.60
C VAL A 37 -5.89 1.53 -13.76
N GLY A 38 -5.31 0.67 -12.91
CA GLY A 38 -3.85 0.47 -12.80
C GLY A 38 -3.32 -0.89 -13.24
N THR A 39 -4.13 -1.81 -13.76
CA THR A 39 -3.58 -2.99 -14.44
C THR A 39 -3.18 -2.58 -15.86
N GLU A 40 -2.01 -1.96 -15.99
CA GLU A 40 -1.32 -1.87 -17.29
C GLU A 40 -0.95 -3.29 -17.70
N VAL A 41 -1.82 -3.95 -18.45
CA VAL A 41 -1.47 -5.17 -19.16
C VAL A 41 -0.38 -4.79 -20.16
N VAL A 42 0.73 -5.56 -20.19
CA VAL A 42 1.80 -5.35 -21.18
C VAL A 42 1.18 -5.39 -22.59
N ASP A 43 1.16 -4.25 -23.26
CA ASP A 43 0.65 -4.14 -24.62
C ASP A 43 1.66 -4.76 -25.60
N GLU A 44 1.35 -5.95 -26.11
CA GLU A 44 2.17 -6.63 -27.11
C GLU A 44 2.28 -5.85 -28.43
N GLU A 45 1.41 -4.86 -28.65
CA GLU A 45 1.48 -3.98 -29.81
C GLU A 45 2.39 -2.76 -29.61
N ASP A 46 2.96 -2.56 -28.41
CA ASP A 46 3.86 -1.45 -28.08
C ASP A 46 5.05 -1.38 -29.04
N GLU A 47 5.25 -0.21 -29.65
CA GLU A 47 6.30 -0.02 -30.65
C GLU A 47 7.71 -0.23 -30.10
N LYS A 48 7.96 0.04 -28.81
CA LYS A 48 9.28 -0.20 -28.20
C LYS A 48 9.52 -1.69 -28.00
N LEU A 49 8.51 -2.46 -27.61
CA LEU A 49 8.62 -3.93 -27.52
C LEU A 49 8.83 -4.57 -28.91
N LYS A 50 8.09 -4.13 -29.93
CA LYS A 50 8.28 -4.58 -31.31
C LYS A 50 9.69 -4.27 -31.82
N LYS A 51 10.18 -3.05 -31.55
CA LYS A 51 11.54 -2.65 -31.92
C LYS A 51 12.60 -3.45 -31.17
N LEU A 52 12.40 -3.70 -29.87
CA LEU A 52 13.28 -4.52 -29.05
C LEU A 52 13.38 -5.95 -29.62
N LYS A 53 12.25 -6.55 -30.01
CA LYS A 53 12.21 -7.88 -30.66
C LYS A 53 12.97 -7.89 -31.99
N GLY A 54 12.85 -6.82 -32.78
CA GLY A 54 13.57 -6.68 -34.05
C GLY A 54 15.08 -6.47 -33.91
N GLU A 55 15.52 -5.75 -32.87
CA GLU A 55 16.94 -5.41 -32.66
C GLU A 55 17.72 -6.48 -31.88
N TRP A 56 17.08 -7.10 -30.88
CA TRP A 56 17.74 -7.98 -29.91
C TRP A 56 17.22 -9.41 -29.91
N GLY A 57 16.20 -9.71 -30.71
CA GLY A 57 15.61 -11.04 -30.83
C GLY A 57 14.54 -11.35 -29.77
N GLU A 58 13.99 -12.55 -29.85
CA GLU A 58 12.86 -12.99 -29.03
C GLU A 58 13.23 -13.21 -27.55
N GLU A 59 14.44 -13.68 -27.26
CA GLU A 59 14.89 -13.97 -25.90
C GLU A 59 14.93 -12.71 -25.02
N VAL A 60 15.44 -11.59 -25.56
CA VAL A 60 15.49 -10.31 -24.84
C VAL A 60 14.09 -9.69 -24.69
N HIS A 61 13.24 -9.85 -25.71
CA HIS A 61 11.85 -9.44 -25.66
C HIS A 61 11.09 -10.15 -24.53
N ASP A 62 11.20 -11.47 -24.45
CA ASP A 62 10.49 -12.26 -23.46
C ASP A 62 10.99 -11.98 -22.04
N ALA A 63 12.31 -11.82 -21.85
CA ALA A 63 12.87 -11.43 -20.57
C ALA A 63 12.35 -10.07 -20.06
N VAL A 64 12.22 -9.09 -20.96
CA VAL A 64 11.68 -7.76 -20.62
C VAL A 64 10.18 -7.83 -20.34
N LYS A 65 9.42 -8.60 -21.13
CA LYS A 65 7.99 -8.81 -20.92
C LYS A 65 7.73 -9.45 -19.55
N THR A 66 8.46 -10.52 -19.21
CA THR A 66 8.34 -11.18 -17.89
C THR A 66 8.67 -10.22 -16.76
N ALA A 67 9.74 -9.42 -16.87
CA ALA A 67 10.07 -8.43 -15.83
C ALA A 67 8.99 -7.36 -15.65
N LEU A 68 8.32 -6.93 -16.72
CA LEU A 68 7.20 -5.98 -16.65
C LEU A 68 5.99 -6.60 -15.95
N GLU A 69 5.64 -7.84 -16.28
CA GLU A 69 4.54 -8.58 -15.63
C GLU A 69 4.81 -8.81 -14.13
N GLU A 70 6.05 -9.20 -13.77
CA GLU A 70 6.47 -9.38 -12.37
C GLU A 70 6.38 -8.07 -11.57
N MET A 71 6.73 -6.93 -12.19
CA MET A 71 6.59 -5.60 -11.57
C MET A 71 5.13 -5.22 -11.34
N ASP A 72 4.23 -5.60 -12.26
CA ASP A 72 2.80 -5.34 -12.14
C ASP A 72 2.12 -6.25 -11.09
N GLU A 73 2.58 -7.49 -10.91
CA GLU A 73 2.09 -8.38 -9.84
C GLU A 73 2.55 -7.92 -8.45
N TYR A 74 3.79 -7.43 -8.33
CA TYR A 74 4.36 -7.03 -7.03
C TYR A 74 3.90 -5.64 -6.56
N ASN A 75 3.71 -4.67 -7.46
CA ASN A 75 3.29 -3.31 -7.12
C ASN A 75 2.55 -2.58 -8.28
N PRO A 76 1.28 -2.94 -8.54
CA PRO A 76 0.54 -2.50 -9.73
C PRO A 76 0.31 -0.99 -9.82
N SER A 77 0.29 -0.26 -8.69
CA SER A 77 0.12 1.21 -8.71
C SER A 77 1.43 2.00 -8.70
N GLY A 78 2.57 1.35 -8.50
CA GLY A 78 3.82 2.05 -8.16
C GLY A 78 5.03 1.74 -9.03
N ARG A 79 5.21 0.49 -9.49
CA ARG A 79 6.42 0.05 -10.22
C ARG A 79 7.77 0.47 -9.56
N TYR A 80 7.79 0.84 -8.28
CA TYR A 80 9.00 1.18 -7.52
C TYR A 80 9.40 0.02 -6.59
N SER A 81 10.70 -0.10 -6.34
CA SER A 81 11.24 -0.97 -5.28
C SER A 81 10.65 -0.53 -3.94
N THR A 82 9.74 -1.34 -3.39
CA THR A 82 9.13 -1.12 -2.08
C THR A 82 10.14 -1.56 -1.01
N PRO A 83 10.72 -0.64 -0.23
CA PRO A 83 11.60 -1.03 0.85
C PRO A 83 10.81 -1.85 1.88
N GLU A 84 11.24 -3.09 2.10
CA GLU A 84 10.62 -3.99 3.06
C GLU A 84 11.34 -3.92 4.42
N LEU A 85 10.56 -3.87 5.50
CA LEU A 85 11.12 -3.92 6.85
C LEU A 85 11.35 -5.38 7.25
N TRP A 86 12.59 -5.72 7.59
CA TRP A 86 12.98 -7.06 8.04
C TRP A 86 13.13 -7.12 9.55
N ASN A 87 12.61 -8.19 10.16
CA ASN A 87 13.01 -8.58 11.50
C ASN A 87 14.24 -9.49 11.37
N PHE A 88 15.44 -8.95 11.61
CA PHE A 88 16.70 -9.68 11.49
C PHE A 88 16.87 -10.77 12.55
N GLU A 89 16.28 -10.61 13.73
CA GLU A 89 16.31 -11.64 14.78
C GLU A 89 15.46 -12.85 14.39
N ALA A 90 14.31 -12.61 13.76
CA ALA A 90 13.40 -13.66 13.31
C ALA A 90 13.73 -14.20 11.89
N GLY A 91 14.66 -13.58 11.17
CA GLY A 91 15.04 -13.97 9.81
C GLY A 91 13.93 -13.83 8.77
N ARG A 92 12.91 -13.01 9.03
CA ARG A 92 11.73 -12.85 8.15
C ARG A 92 11.27 -11.40 8.06
N LYS A 93 10.40 -11.10 7.09
CA LYS A 93 9.73 -9.79 6.99
C LYS A 93 9.04 -9.47 8.32
N ALA A 94 9.20 -8.22 8.76
CA ALA A 94 8.60 -7.72 9.99
C ALA A 94 7.09 -7.67 9.84
N THR A 95 6.37 -8.10 10.89
CA THR A 95 4.93 -7.95 10.98
C THR A 95 4.55 -6.51 11.33
N LEU A 96 3.33 -6.13 10.99
CA LEU A 96 2.79 -4.81 11.34
C LEU A 96 2.88 -4.52 12.85
N LYS A 97 2.65 -5.53 13.69
CA LYS A 97 2.74 -5.40 15.15
C LYS A 97 4.18 -5.08 15.59
N GLU A 98 5.18 -5.76 15.02
CA GLU A 98 6.59 -5.52 15.29
C GLU A 98 6.99 -4.09 14.87
N VAL A 99 6.56 -3.65 13.69
CA VAL A 99 6.83 -2.29 13.17
C VAL A 99 6.19 -1.22 14.05
N ILE A 100 4.90 -1.37 14.42
CA ILE A 100 4.21 -0.42 15.30
C ILE A 100 4.89 -0.35 16.67
N SER A 101 5.27 -1.50 17.23
CA SER A 101 5.96 -1.56 18.52
C SER A 101 7.31 -0.86 18.46
N PHE A 102 8.08 -1.05 17.38
CA PHE A 102 9.37 -0.38 17.18
C PHE A 102 9.19 1.14 17.06
N ILE A 103 8.25 1.61 16.25
CA ILE A 103 7.94 3.04 16.11
C ILE A 103 7.51 3.65 17.45
N SER A 104 6.67 2.94 18.21
CA SER A 104 6.16 3.44 19.49
C SER A 104 7.23 3.51 20.58
N ASN A 105 8.20 2.61 20.57
CA ASN A 105 9.19 2.49 21.64
C ASN A 105 10.52 3.18 21.31
N ASP A 106 10.97 3.12 20.04
CA ASP A 106 12.34 3.47 19.66
C ASP A 106 12.44 4.77 18.85
N MET A 107 11.35 5.31 18.31
CA MET A 107 11.40 6.64 17.70
C MET A 107 11.54 7.71 18.78
N LYS A 108 12.74 8.28 18.89
CA LYS A 108 12.95 9.56 19.58
C LYS A 108 11.96 10.58 19.03
N PRO A 109 11.36 11.44 19.87
CA PRO A 109 10.40 12.43 19.41
C PRO A 109 11.07 13.30 18.34
N VAL A 110 10.60 13.18 17.10
CA VAL A 110 11.01 14.05 16.00
C VAL A 110 10.54 15.45 16.40
N LYS A 111 11.47 16.28 16.85
CA LYS A 111 11.18 17.69 17.19
C LYS A 111 10.68 18.36 15.93
N ARG A 112 9.36 18.58 15.84
CA ARG A 112 8.75 19.37 14.76
C ARG A 112 9.43 20.74 14.76
N LYS A 113 10.17 21.06 13.70
CA LYS A 113 10.59 22.44 13.45
C LYS A 113 9.33 23.20 13.06
N ARG A 114 8.93 24.13 13.93
CA ARG A 114 7.85 25.06 13.67
C ARG A 114 8.41 26.09 12.70
N THR A 115 7.94 26.08 11.45
CA THR A 115 8.17 27.15 10.49
C THR A 115 7.34 28.37 10.88
#